data_AF-A0A397ZGI3-F1
#
_entry.id   AF-A0A397ZGI3-F1
#
_cell.length_a   1.000
_cell.length_b   1.000
_cell.length_c   1.000
_cell.angle_alpha   90.00
_cell.angle_beta   90.00
_cell.angle_gamma   90.00
#
_symmetry.space_group_name_H-M   'P 1'
#
loop_
_entity.id
_entity.type
_entity.pdbx_description
1 polymer ?
#
loop_
_entity_poly.entity_id
_entity_poly.type
_entity_poly.pdbx_seq_one_letter_code
_entity_poly.pdbx_strand_id
1 'polypeptide(L)' 'MGHLPRRLNVYGLCELKVSSDGNCQFRALSDQLYRSSEYHKQVRGEVVKQLKDNRTIYESYVLMKYKRYYKRMAK' A
#
# COMPACT_ATOMS: atom_id res chain seq x y z
N MET A 1 -22.10 9.74 -14.28
CA MET A 1 -20.77 10.06 -13.73
C MET A 1 -20.70 9.53 -12.31
N GLY A 2 -19.77 8.63 -11.99
CA GLY A 2 -19.66 8.03 -10.65
C GLY A 2 -19.30 9.05 -9.57
N HIS A 3 -19.62 8.73 -8.31
CA HIS A 3 -19.38 9.62 -7.17
C HIS A 3 -17.88 9.91 -6.94
N LEU A 4 -16.98 8.97 -7.24
CA LEU A 4 -15.55 9.12 -7.02
C LEU A 4 -14.88 10.14 -7.98
N PRO A 5 -15.03 10.05 -9.32
CA PRO A 5 -14.46 11.04 -10.24
C PRO A 5 -14.85 12.48 -9.93
N ARG A 6 -16.11 12.71 -9.54
CA ARG A 6 -16.59 14.04 -9.15
C ARG A 6 -15.84 14.58 -7.93
N ARG A 7 -15.67 13.76 -6.89
CA ARG A 7 -14.94 14.17 -5.68
C ARG A 7 -13.47 14.42 -5.96
N LEU A 8 -12.83 13.58 -6.78
CA LEU A 8 -11.43 13.79 -7.16
C LEU A 8 -11.25 15.14 -7.87
N ASN A 9 -12.13 15.47 -8.82
CA ASN A 9 -12.09 16.74 -9.54
C ASN A 9 -12.22 17.96 -8.61
N VAL A 10 -13.11 17.91 -7.60
CA VAL A 10 -13.26 18.99 -6.59
C VAL A 10 -11.94 19.27 -5.87
N TYR A 11 -11.10 18.26 -5.66
CA TYR A 11 -9.80 18.41 -4.99
C TYR A 11 -8.62 18.54 -5.96
N GLY A 12 -8.86 18.69 -7.28
CA GLY A 12 -7.79 18.75 -8.28
C GLY A 12 -7.01 17.44 -8.44
N LEU A 13 -7.61 16.31 -8.07
CA LEU A 13 -7.01 14.97 -8.16
C LEU A 13 -7.56 14.20 -9.36
N CYS A 14 -6.82 13.17 -9.76
CA CYS A 14 -7.24 12.21 -10.78
C CYS A 14 -7.05 10.77 -10.30
N GLU A 15 -7.82 9.85 -10.87
CA GLU A 15 -7.66 8.41 -10.62
C GLU A 15 -6.60 7.86 -11.56
N LEU A 16 -5.56 7.24 -11.02
CA LEU A 16 -4.59 6.47 -11.79
C LEU A 16 -4.91 4.97 -11.65
N LYS A 17 -5.20 4.33 -12.78
CA LYS A 17 -5.41 2.88 -12.80
C LYS A 17 -4.08 2.15 -12.67
N VAL A 18 -3.99 1.28 -11.69
CA VAL A 18 -2.89 0.32 -11.50
C VAL A 18 -3.38 -1.10 -11.77
N SER A 19 -2.45 -2.03 -12.03
CA SER A 19 -2.78 -3.44 -12.21
C SER A 19 -3.56 -3.98 -11.00
N SER A 20 -4.70 -4.64 -11.27
CA SER A 20 -5.54 -5.26 -10.25
C SER A 20 -5.00 -6.64 -9.85
N ASP A 21 -3.77 -6.67 -9.31
CA ASP A 21 -3.11 -7.85 -8.77
C ASP A 21 -2.99 -7.78 -7.23
N GLY A 22 -2.41 -8.82 -6.61
CA GLY A 22 -2.14 -8.83 -5.16
C GLY A 22 -1.11 -7.81 -4.69
N ASN A 23 -0.51 -7.03 -5.61
CA ASN A 23 0.44 -5.96 -5.30
C ASN A 23 -0.14 -4.57 -5.55
N CYS A 24 -1.42 -4.44 -5.91
CA CYS A 24 -2.04 -3.17 -6.31
C CYS A 24 -1.82 -2.05 -5.29
N GLN A 25 -1.87 -2.36 -3.98
CA GLN A 25 -1.58 -1.41 -2.91
C GLN A 25 -0.14 -0.89 -2.95
N PHE A 26 0.85 -1.78 -3.15
CA PHE A 26 2.26 -1.38 -3.24
C PHE A 26 2.57 -0.68 -4.57
N ARG A 27 1.87 -1.04 -5.66
CA ARG A 27 1.96 -0.32 -6.95
C ARG A 27 1.43 1.10 -6.83
N ALA A 28 0.29 1.30 -6.17
CA ALA A 28 -0.26 2.62 -5.91
C ALA A 28 0.69 3.47 -5.04
N LEU A 29 1.26 2.91 -3.97
CA LEU A 29 2.26 3.60 -3.16
C LEU A 29 3.53 3.94 -3.96
N SER A 30 4.01 3.00 -4.78
CA SER A 30 5.17 3.20 -5.64
C SER A 30 4.96 4.34 -6.63
N ASP A 31 3.78 4.42 -7.25
CA ASP A 31 3.45 5.53 -8.13
C ASP A 31 3.42 6.89 -7.40
N GLN A 32 2.83 6.94 -6.21
CA GLN A 32 2.78 8.18 -5.43
C GLN A 32 4.17 8.65 -4.96
N LEU A 33 5.08 7.73 -4.63
CA LEU A 33 6.42 8.03 -4.14
C LEU A 33 7.44 8.29 -5.26
N TYR A 34 7.38 7.48 -6.32
CA TYR A 34 8.42 7.42 -7.37
C TYR A 34 7.91 7.77 -8.76
N ARG A 35 6.63 8.16 -8.92
CA ARG A 35 5.97 8.38 -10.22
C ARG A 35 6.05 7.17 -11.15
N SER A 36 6.19 5.98 -10.57
CA SER A 36 6.30 4.71 -11.29
C SER A 36 5.83 3.56 -10.40
N SER A 37 4.99 2.67 -10.95
CA SER A 37 4.54 1.46 -10.26
C SER A 37 5.60 0.35 -10.18
N GLU A 38 6.73 0.50 -10.88
CA GLU A 38 7.72 -0.57 -11.05
C GLU A 38 8.52 -0.85 -9.77
N TYR A 39 8.60 0.12 -8.86
CA TYR A 39 9.31 -0.01 -7.60
C TYR A 39 8.47 -0.66 -6.48
N HIS A 40 7.30 -1.24 -6.81
CA HIS A 40 6.39 -1.84 -5.84
C HIS A 40 7.04 -2.93 -4.96
N LYS A 41 8.02 -3.67 -5.48
CA LYS A 41 8.77 -4.68 -4.69
C LYS A 41 9.66 -4.03 -3.62
N GLN A 42 10.32 -2.91 -3.94
CA GLN A 42 11.14 -2.16 -3.00
C GLN A 42 10.27 -1.52 -1.93
N VAL A 43 9.20 -0.84 -2.34
CA VAL A 43 8.19 -0.27 -1.42
C VAL A 43 7.68 -1.31 -0.44
N ARG A 44 7.33 -2.49 -0.95
CA ARG A 44 6.87 -3.61 -0.11
C ARG A 44 7.94 -4.08 0.88
N GLY A 45 9.20 -4.13 0.46
CA GLY A 45 10.33 -4.47 1.33
C GLY A 45 10.45 -3.50 2.51
N GLU A 46 10.40 -2.19 2.23
CA GLU A 46 10.46 -1.15 3.26
C GLU A 46 9.26 -1.20 4.20
N VAL A 47 8.04 -1.42 3.68
CA VAL A 47 6.84 -1.61 4.51
C VAL A 47 7.02 -2.81 5.45
N VAL A 48 7.51 -3.95 4.96
CA VAL A 48 7.73 -5.14 5.79
C VAL A 48 8.81 -4.90 6.84
N LYS A 49 9.87 -4.18 6.49
CA LYS A 49 10.92 -3.79 7.43
C LYS A 49 10.35 -2.89 8.54
N GLN A 50 9.62 -1.85 8.17
CA GLN A 50 8.93 -0.96 9.11
C GLN A 50 8.00 -1.73 10.08
N LEU A 51 7.23 -2.70 9.56
CA LEU A 51 6.37 -3.56 10.38
C LEU A 51 7.18 -4.41 11.37
N LYS A 52 8.34 -4.95 10.96
CA LYS A 52 9.20 -5.74 11.87
C LYS A 52 9.80 -4.88 12.97
N ASP A 53 10.31 -3.71 12.61
CA ASP A 53 11.09 -2.85 13.50
C ASP A 53 10.19 -2.11 14.52
N ASN A 54 8.92 -1.88 14.17
CA ASN A 54 8.00 -1.06 14.98
C ASN A 54 6.74 -1.84 15.42
N ARG A 55 6.92 -3.10 15.85
CA ARG A 55 5.83 -4.00 16.23
C ARG A 55 4.80 -3.37 17.18
N THR A 56 5.24 -2.64 18.19
CA THR A 56 4.37 -2.04 19.23
C THR A 56 3.34 -1.08 18.67
N ILE A 57 3.65 -0.40 17.56
CA ILE A 57 2.74 0.53 16.90
C ILE A 57 1.63 -0.22 16.17
N TYR A 58 1.93 -1.39 15.60
CA TYR A 58 1.05 -2.05 14.65
C TYR A 58 0.32 -3.27 15.20
N GLU A 59 0.85 -3.90 16.26
CA GLU A 59 0.34 -5.19 16.72
C GLU A 59 -1.13 -5.17 17.16
N SER A 60 -1.57 -4.09 17.80
CA SER A 60 -2.96 -3.92 18.25
C SER A 60 -3.98 -3.90 17.09
N TYR A 61 -3.55 -3.54 15.88
CA TYR A 61 -4.41 -3.53 14.68
C TYR A 61 -4.52 -4.90 14.00
N VAL A 62 -3.74 -5.89 14.43
CA VAL A 62 -3.62 -7.18 13.76
C VAL A 62 -4.31 -8.27 14.60
N LEU A 63 -5.44 -8.78 14.09
CA LEU A 63 -6.23 -9.83 14.75
C LEU A 63 -5.54 -11.21 14.82
N MET A 64 -4.45 -11.42 14.08
CA MET A 64 -3.69 -12.66 14.06
C MET A 64 -2.33 -12.50 14.75
N LYS A 65 -1.64 -13.62 15.04
CA LYS A 65 -0.26 -13.56 15.54
C LYS A 65 0.59 -12.65 14.66
N TYR A 66 1.15 -11.58 15.24
CA TYR A 66 1.84 -10.53 14.48
C TYR A 66 2.98 -11.07 13.60
N LYS A 67 3.71 -12.08 14.10
CA LYS A 67 4.73 -12.81 13.34
C LYS A 67 4.22 -13.46 12.06
N ARG A 68 2.98 -13.97 12.06
CA ARG A 68 2.33 -14.54 10.88
C ARG A 68 1.92 -13.44 9.90
N TYR A 69 1.49 -12.29 10.41
CA TYR A 69 1.04 -11.16 9.61
C TYR A 69 2.17 -10.58 8.74
N TYR A 70 3.28 -10.12 9.33
CA TYR A 70 4.35 -9.51 8.52
C TYR A 70 5.01 -10.52 7.56
N LYS A 71 5.02 -11.82 7.90
CA LYS A 71 5.47 -12.88 6.98
C LYS A 71 4.56 -13.04 5.77
N ARG A 72 3.24 -12.86 5.93
CA ARG A 72 2.30 -12.81 4.78
C ARG A 72 2.51 -11.54 3.96
N MET A 73 2.75 -10.41 4.63
CA MET A 73 3.05 -9.15 3.94
C MET A 73 4.35 -9.21 3.14
N ALA A 74 5.25 -10.14 3.42
CA ALA A 74 6.48 -10.37 2.66
C ALA A 74 6.34 -11.26 1.41
N LYS A 75 5.19 -11.90 1.18
CA LYS A 75 4.97 -12.88 0.08
C LYS A 75 4.49 -12.27 -1.23
#